data_AF-A0A9D8RCC0-F1
#
_entry.id   AF-A0A9D8RCC0-F1
#
_cell.length_a   1.000
_cell.length_b   1.000
_cell.length_c   1.000
_cell.angle_alpha   90.00
_cell.angle_beta   90.00
_cell.angle_gamma   90.00
#
_symmetry.space_group_name_H-M   'P 1'
#
loop_
_entity.id
_entity.type
_entity.pdbx_description
1 polymer ?
#
loop_
_entity_poly.entity_id
_entity_poly.type
_entity_poly.pdbx_seq_one_letter_code
_entity_poly.pdbx_strand_id
1 'polypeptide(L)'
;MKKILLFMVLLVSAAVQAQTNEEAFKTEVQKTIELQHTTDLFVEGLKMQLQKLTENGALDAEKLQPLVEEIGQAVVPALTERMNEVYKENFTLDELKQINAYLATPVGQKVVKLTPMLSAEGINVVQRPELQAKISAIISKYMKN
;
A
#
# COMPACT_ATOMS: atom_id res chain seq x y z
N MET A 1 10.60 -49.00 -12.13
CA MET A 1 11.74 -48.12 -11.75
C MET A 1 11.89 -46.92 -12.68
N LYS A 2 12.09 -47.07 -14.01
CA LYS A 2 12.16 -45.93 -14.96
C LYS A 2 10.97 -44.96 -14.89
N LYS A 3 9.73 -45.48 -14.77
CA LYS A 3 8.52 -44.64 -14.66
C LYS A 3 8.44 -43.86 -13.33
N ILE A 4 9.02 -44.40 -12.24
CA ILE A 4 9.05 -43.76 -10.92
C ILE A 4 10.09 -42.64 -10.91
N LEU A 5 11.27 -42.88 -11.50
CA LEU A 5 12.30 -41.85 -11.69
C LEU A 5 11.79 -40.67 -12.54
N LEU A 6 11.03 -40.94 -13.60
CA LEU A 6 10.46 -39.90 -14.46
C LEU A 6 9.41 -39.04 -13.73
N PHE A 7 8.60 -39.67 -12.87
CA PHE A 7 7.62 -38.96 -12.03
C PHE A 7 8.30 -38.07 -10.98
N MET A 8 9.40 -38.55 -10.39
CA MET A 8 10.16 -37.81 -9.37
C MET A 8 10.85 -36.57 -9.96
N VAL A 9 11.39 -36.66 -11.18
CA VAL A 9 11.99 -35.52 -11.89
C VAL A 9 10.94 -34.45 -12.24
N LEU A 10 9.74 -34.86 -12.66
CA LEU A 10 8.64 -33.92 -12.93
C LEU A 10 8.17 -33.18 -11.67
N LEU A 11 8.10 -33.85 -10.52
CA LEU A 11 7.72 -33.24 -9.24
C LEU A 11 8.76 -32.22 -8.74
N VAL A 12 10.05 -32.52 -8.87
CA VAL A 12 11.13 -31.58 -8.50
C VAL A 12 11.10 -30.35 -9.40
N SER A 13 10.83 -30.52 -10.70
CA SER A 13 10.75 -29.41 -11.66
C SER A 13 9.62 -28.43 -11.30
N ALA A 14 8.44 -28.94 -10.94
CA ALA A 14 7.29 -28.12 -10.56
C ALA A 14 7.50 -27.38 -9.22
N ALA A 15 8.14 -28.03 -8.25
CA ALA A 15 8.43 -27.43 -6.94
C ALA A 15 9.42 -26.26 -7.04
N VAL A 16 10.50 -26.42 -7.83
CA VAL A 16 11.47 -25.36 -8.08
C VAL A 16 10.82 -24.15 -8.75
N GLN A 17 9.97 -24.38 -9.75
CA GLN A 17 9.31 -23.32 -10.49
C GLN A 17 8.26 -22.56 -9.65
N ALA A 18 7.56 -23.26 -8.75
CA ALA A 18 6.65 -22.64 -7.78
C ALA A 18 7.41 -21.73 -6.78
N GLN A 19 8.56 -22.20 -6.27
CA GLN A 19 9.38 -21.42 -5.34
C GLN A 19 9.97 -20.17 -6.02
N THR A 20 10.49 -20.30 -7.24
CA THR A 20 11.03 -19.16 -8.01
C THR A 20 9.96 -18.10 -8.30
N ASN A 21 8.72 -18.51 -8.60
CA ASN A 21 7.62 -17.58 -8.81
C ASN A 21 7.21 -16.85 -7.51
N GLU A 22 7.22 -17.53 -6.37
CA GLU A 22 6.92 -16.91 -5.08
C GLU A 22 7.96 -15.83 -4.71
N GLU A 23 9.25 -16.14 -4.88
CA GLU A 23 10.34 -15.18 -4.64
C GLU A 23 10.28 -13.99 -5.61
N ALA A 24 10.00 -14.25 -6.89
CA ALA A 24 9.80 -13.18 -7.88
C ALA A 24 8.60 -12.29 -7.53
N PHE A 25 7.51 -12.88 -7.05
CA PHE A 25 6.34 -12.13 -6.60
C PHE A 25 6.66 -11.22 -5.44
N LYS A 26 7.29 -11.75 -4.38
CA LYS A 26 7.71 -10.94 -3.22
C LYS A 26 8.63 -9.79 -3.62
N THR A 27 9.53 -10.03 -4.57
CA THR A 27 10.43 -9.00 -5.10
C THR A 27 9.66 -7.88 -5.80
N GLU A 28 8.68 -8.21 -6.65
CA GLU A 28 7.88 -7.19 -7.34
C GLU A 28 6.93 -6.44 -6.39
N VAL A 29 6.41 -7.09 -5.35
CA VAL A 29 5.67 -6.39 -4.29
C VAL A 29 6.57 -5.40 -3.54
N GLN A 30 7.77 -5.83 -3.14
CA GLN A 30 8.73 -4.96 -2.46
C GLN A 30 9.06 -3.72 -3.31
N LYS A 31 9.29 -3.92 -4.62
CA LYS A 31 9.49 -2.82 -5.56
C LYS A 31 8.26 -1.91 -5.67
N THR A 32 7.05 -2.45 -5.59
CA THR A 32 5.81 -1.66 -5.58
C THR A 32 5.74 -0.78 -4.33
N ILE A 33 6.02 -1.35 -3.15
CA ILE A 33 6.07 -0.65 -1.87
C ILE A 33 7.07 0.51 -1.91
N GLU A 34 8.25 0.28 -2.49
CA GLU A 34 9.29 1.29 -2.67
C GLU A 34 8.87 2.40 -3.63
N LEU A 35 8.36 2.05 -4.81
CA LEU A 35 7.92 3.03 -5.83
C LEU A 35 6.72 3.88 -5.38
N GLN A 36 5.94 3.38 -4.42
CA GLN A 36 4.81 4.08 -3.81
C GLN A 36 5.19 4.87 -2.55
N HIS A 37 6.42 4.73 -2.05
CA HIS A 37 6.88 5.32 -0.79
C HIS A 37 6.03 4.90 0.42
N THR A 38 5.45 3.69 0.40
CA THR A 38 4.48 3.25 1.43
C THR A 38 5.09 3.27 2.83
N THR A 39 6.33 2.80 2.97
CA THR A 39 7.05 2.81 4.26
C THR A 39 7.36 4.22 4.73
N ASP A 40 7.81 5.10 3.82
CA ASP A 40 8.14 6.48 4.16
C ASP A 40 6.88 7.23 4.61
N LEU A 41 5.77 7.07 3.88
CA LEU A 41 4.47 7.65 4.22
C LEU A 41 3.94 7.15 5.57
N PHE A 42 4.15 5.86 5.87
CA PHE A 42 3.80 5.32 7.19
C PHE A 42 4.62 5.97 8.31
N VAL A 43 5.95 6.03 8.16
CA VAL A 43 6.86 6.62 9.15
C VAL A 43 6.59 8.11 9.34
N GLU A 44 6.36 8.85 8.25
CA GLU A 44 6.00 10.27 8.30
C GLU A 44 4.65 10.50 8.97
N GLY A 45 3.64 9.67 8.64
CA GLY A 45 2.33 9.70 9.29
C GLY A 45 2.41 9.43 10.80
N LEU A 46 3.21 8.44 11.19
CA LEU A 46 3.49 8.14 12.59
C LEU A 46 4.18 9.31 13.29
N LYS A 47 5.20 9.91 12.67
CA LYS A 47 5.91 11.07 13.20
C LYS A 47 4.95 12.24 13.42
N MET A 48 4.10 12.57 12.45
CA MET A 48 3.10 13.63 12.60
C MET A 48 2.12 13.37 13.75
N GLN A 49 1.73 12.10 13.95
CA GLN A 49 0.84 11.73 15.05
C GLN A 49 1.54 11.89 16.42
N LEU A 50 2.77 11.40 16.54
CA LEU A 50 3.55 11.46 17.79
C LEU A 50 4.07 12.86 18.09
N GLN A 51 4.26 13.72 17.08
CA GLN A 51 4.67 15.10 17.27
C GLN A 51 3.66 15.89 18.11
N LYS A 52 2.37 15.58 18.03
CA LYS A 52 1.34 16.16 18.92
C LYS A 52 1.57 15.84 20.41
N LEU A 53 2.21 14.71 20.71
CA LEU A 53 2.60 14.34 22.08
C LEU A 53 3.81 15.15 22.56
N THR A 54 4.66 15.59 21.64
CA THR A 54 5.74 16.53 21.99
C THR A 54 5.19 17.92 22.25
N GLU A 55 4.22 18.36 21.44
CA GLU A 55 3.57 19.68 21.57
C GLU A 55 2.77 19.83 22.87
N ASN A 56 2.14 18.76 23.36
CA ASN A 56 1.39 18.78 24.61
C ASN A 56 2.22 18.41 25.86
N GLY A 57 3.53 18.17 25.69
CA GLY A 57 4.47 17.85 26.77
C GLY A 57 4.44 16.41 27.29
N ALA A 58 3.70 15.49 26.65
CA ALA A 58 3.65 14.08 27.04
C ALA A 58 4.87 13.27 26.56
N LEU A 59 5.62 13.75 25.56
CA LEU A 59 6.82 13.14 25.02
C LEU A 59 7.94 14.18 24.88
N ASP A 60 9.14 13.89 25.39
CA ASP A 60 10.29 14.75 25.15
C ASP A 60 10.62 14.80 23.66
N ALA A 61 10.82 16.00 23.10
CA ALA A 61 11.09 16.18 21.67
C ALA A 61 12.31 15.37 21.18
N GLU A 62 13.33 15.21 22.03
CA GLU A 62 14.53 14.42 21.74
C GLU A 62 14.24 12.92 21.59
N LYS A 63 13.16 12.42 22.21
CA LYS A 63 12.75 11.01 22.14
C LYS A 63 11.88 10.69 20.93
N LEU A 64 11.36 11.70 20.22
CA LEU A 64 10.46 11.50 19.09
C LEU A 64 11.10 10.68 17.98
N GLN A 65 12.30 11.05 17.54
CA GLN A 65 12.96 10.39 16.42
C GLN A 65 13.37 8.93 16.74
N PRO A 66 14.01 8.63 17.88
CA PRO A 66 14.27 7.24 18.28
C PRO A 66 13.00 6.39 18.42
N LEU A 67 11.91 6.96 18.96
CA LEU A 67 10.64 6.25 19.10
C LEU A 67 10.03 5.90 17.74
N VAL A 68 10.04 6.84 16.80
CA VAL A 68 9.55 6.61 15.43
C VAL A 68 10.37 5.52 14.74
N GLU A 69 11.69 5.52 14.91
CA GLU A 69 12.58 4.49 14.34
C GLU A 69 12.33 3.11 14.95
N GLU A 70 12.18 3.02 16.28
CA GLU A 70 11.89 1.77 16.98
C GLU A 70 10.55 1.17 16.53
N ILE A 71 9.50 1.99 16.45
CA ILE A 71 8.20 1.54 15.94
C ILE A 71 8.31 1.13 14.48
N GLY A 72 9.03 1.89 13.65
CA GLY A 72 9.27 1.56 12.25
C GLY A 72 9.92 0.18 12.10
N GLN A 73 11.01 -0.07 12.84
CA GLN A 73 11.71 -1.36 12.82
C GLN A 73 10.81 -2.52 13.28
N ALA A 74 9.93 -2.29 14.25
CA ALA A 74 9.03 -3.31 14.77
C ALA A 74 7.83 -3.60 13.82
N VAL A 75 7.30 -2.57 13.15
CA VAL A 75 6.02 -2.67 12.42
C VAL A 75 6.19 -2.87 10.92
N VAL A 76 7.23 -2.27 10.31
CA VAL A 76 7.44 -2.34 8.85
C VAL A 76 7.56 -3.78 8.34
N PRO A 77 8.27 -4.72 9.02
CA PRO A 77 8.31 -6.11 8.55
C PRO A 77 6.92 -6.75 8.45
N ALA A 78 6.08 -6.59 9.47
CA ALA A 78 4.72 -7.12 9.48
C ALA A 78 3.81 -6.43 8.45
N LEU A 79 4.00 -5.12 8.25
CA LEU A 79 3.32 -4.37 7.19
C LEU A 79 3.68 -4.95 5.81
N THR A 80 4.97 -5.14 5.52
CA THR A 80 5.44 -5.70 4.25
C THR A 80 4.94 -7.13 4.03
N GLU A 81 4.91 -7.96 5.07
CA GLU A 81 4.34 -9.31 4.99
C GLU A 81 2.85 -9.26 4.62
N ARG A 82 2.07 -8.41 5.30
CA ARG A 82 0.64 -8.26 4.97
C ARG A 82 0.42 -7.71 3.57
N MET A 83 1.26 -6.76 3.12
CA MET A 83 1.17 -6.24 1.76
C MET A 83 1.46 -7.33 0.72
N ASN A 84 2.41 -8.23 0.98
CA ASN A 84 2.66 -9.37 0.09
C ASN A 84 1.42 -10.25 -0.09
N GLU A 85 0.70 -10.56 0.99
CA GLU A 85 -0.55 -11.32 0.92
C GLU A 85 -1.62 -10.59 0.12
N VAL A 86 -1.84 -9.30 0.42
CA VAL A 86 -2.85 -8.48 -0.26
C VAL A 86 -2.56 -8.40 -1.76
N TYR A 87 -1.31 -8.16 -2.16
CA TYR A 87 -0.96 -8.14 -3.57
C TYR A 87 -1.15 -9.52 -4.21
N LYS A 88 -0.78 -10.61 -3.53
CA LYS A 88 -0.94 -11.99 -4.03
C LYS A 88 -2.39 -12.40 -4.24
N GLU A 89 -3.30 -11.91 -3.41
CA GLU A 89 -4.74 -12.15 -3.52
C GLU A 89 -5.38 -11.41 -4.71
N ASN A 90 -4.79 -10.30 -5.16
CA ASN A 90 -5.43 -9.36 -6.08
C ASN A 90 -4.72 -9.18 -7.43
N PHE A 91 -3.44 -9.57 -7.53
CA PHE A 91 -2.64 -9.36 -8.72
C PHE A 91 -1.81 -10.60 -9.06
N THR A 92 -1.61 -10.82 -10.35
CA THR A 92 -0.63 -11.76 -10.88
C THR A 92 0.77 -11.13 -10.89
N LEU A 93 1.81 -11.98 -10.99
CA LEU A 93 3.19 -11.53 -11.13
C LEU A 93 3.39 -10.59 -12.33
N ASP A 94 2.74 -10.89 -13.45
CA ASP A 94 2.90 -10.10 -14.69
C ASP A 94 2.17 -8.76 -14.63
N GLU A 95 1.06 -8.66 -13.91
CA GLU A 95 0.39 -7.39 -13.62
C GLU A 95 1.25 -6.53 -12.70
N LEU A 96 1.85 -7.11 -11.64
CA LEU A 96 2.77 -6.39 -10.77
C LEU A 96 3.97 -5.81 -11.53
N LYS A 97 4.57 -6.58 -12.45
CA LYS A 97 5.66 -6.08 -13.31
C LYS A 97 5.21 -4.90 -14.16
N GLN A 98 4.01 -4.94 -14.73
CA GLN A 98 3.45 -3.85 -15.53
C GLN A 98 3.18 -2.61 -14.68
N ILE A 99 2.61 -2.80 -13.48
CA ILE A 99 2.40 -1.73 -12.50
C ILE A 99 3.74 -1.07 -12.15
N ASN A 100 4.76 -1.86 -11.81
CA ASN A 100 6.08 -1.35 -11.48
C ASN A 100 6.75 -0.64 -12.65
N ALA A 101 6.58 -1.14 -13.88
CA ALA A 101 7.08 -0.47 -15.07
C ALA A 101 6.44 0.91 -15.26
N TYR A 102 5.12 1.01 -15.04
CA TYR A 102 4.41 2.29 -15.08
C TYR A 102 4.85 3.23 -13.94
N LEU A 103 4.87 2.73 -12.70
CA LEU A 103 5.24 3.50 -11.51
C LEU A 103 6.67 4.02 -11.59
N ALA A 104 7.58 3.33 -12.29
CA ALA A 104 8.94 3.81 -12.52
C ALA A 104 9.05 4.99 -13.50
N THR A 105 7.98 5.34 -14.23
CA THR A 105 7.99 6.49 -15.15
C THR A 105 7.82 7.81 -14.39
N PRO A 106 8.27 8.96 -14.95
CA PRO A 106 8.01 10.28 -14.36
C PRO A 106 6.52 10.58 -14.17
N VAL A 107 5.67 10.09 -15.09
CA VAL A 107 4.22 10.25 -14.98
C VAL A 107 3.65 9.36 -13.87
N GLY A 108 4.10 8.11 -13.77
CA GLY A 108 3.69 7.20 -12.68
C GLY A 108 4.05 7.75 -11.31
N GLN A 109 5.28 8.24 -11.13
CA GLN A 109 5.71 8.91 -9.91
C GLN A 109 4.88 10.18 -9.61
N LYS A 110 4.55 10.97 -10.64
CA LYS A 110 3.65 12.12 -10.47
C LYS A 110 2.26 11.69 -10.00
N VAL A 111 1.74 10.56 -10.50
CA VAL A 111 0.46 10.01 -10.04
C VAL A 111 0.55 9.61 -8.56
N VAL A 112 1.55 8.83 -8.16
CA VAL A 112 1.78 8.46 -6.75
C VAL A 112 1.76 9.70 -5.85
N LYS A 113 2.52 10.74 -6.23
CA LYS A 113 2.60 11.99 -5.46
C LYS A 113 1.28 12.76 -5.39
N LEU A 114 0.48 12.77 -6.45
CA LEU A 114 -0.74 13.57 -6.52
C LEU A 114 -1.99 12.83 -6.01
N THR A 115 -1.99 11.49 -5.99
CA THR A 115 -3.16 10.69 -5.59
C THR A 115 -3.75 11.08 -4.23
N PRO A 116 -2.96 11.30 -3.16
CA PRO A 116 -3.52 11.73 -1.86
C PRO A 116 -4.26 13.07 -1.96
N MET A 117 -3.66 14.05 -2.65
CA MET A 117 -4.25 15.38 -2.85
C MET A 117 -5.51 15.31 -3.72
N LEU A 118 -5.47 14.58 -4.83
CA LEU A 118 -6.61 14.43 -5.73
C LEU A 118 -7.79 13.72 -5.05
N SER A 119 -7.50 12.70 -4.23
CA SER A 119 -8.51 12.02 -3.42
C SER A 119 -9.18 12.97 -2.42
N ALA A 120 -8.38 13.78 -1.72
CA ALA A 120 -8.89 14.78 -0.78
C ALA A 120 -9.74 15.85 -1.50
N GLU A 121 -9.28 16.32 -2.66
CA GLU A 121 -10.03 17.31 -3.46
C GLU A 121 -11.36 16.75 -3.95
N GLY A 122 -11.42 15.48 -4.35
CA GLY A 122 -12.67 14.82 -4.74
C GLY A 122 -13.73 14.85 -3.63
N ILE A 123 -13.32 14.60 -2.39
CA ILE A 123 -14.20 14.71 -1.22
C ILE A 123 -14.65 16.16 -1.01
N ASN A 124 -13.73 17.11 -1.07
CA ASN A 124 -14.04 18.55 -0.90
C ASN A 124 -15.01 19.05 -1.97
N VAL A 125 -14.89 18.58 -3.22
CA VAL A 125 -15.82 18.91 -4.30
C VAL A 125 -17.25 18.51 -3.93
N VAL A 126 -17.46 17.29 -3.43
CA VAL A 126 -18.79 16.81 -3.02
C VAL A 126 -19.36 17.62 -1.85
N GLN A 127 -18.51 18.18 -0.99
CA GLN A 127 -18.92 19.02 0.14
C GLN A 127 -19.30 20.46 -0.27
N ARG A 128 -19.11 20.85 -1.53
CA ARG A 128 -19.45 22.20 -1.98
C ARG A 128 -20.96 22.47 -1.83
N PRO A 129 -21.38 23.69 -1.44
CA PRO A 129 -22.77 24.01 -1.16
C PRO A 129 -23.73 23.67 -2.31
N GLU A 130 -23.32 23.89 -3.56
CA GLU A 130 -24.15 23.60 -4.73
C GLU A 130 -24.46 22.10 -4.89
N LEU A 131 -23.50 21.22 -4.58
CA LEU A 131 -23.70 19.77 -4.64
C LEU A 131 -24.45 19.27 -3.42
N GLN A 132 -24.16 19.79 -2.23
CA GLN A 132 -24.89 19.48 -1.00
C GLN A 132 -26.37 19.87 -1.09
N ALA A 133 -26.68 21.02 -1.68
CA ALA A 133 -28.06 21.45 -1.93
C ALA A 133 -28.78 20.48 -2.89
N LYS A 134 -28.12 20.04 -3.97
CA LYS A 134 -28.68 19.05 -4.89
C LYS A 134 -28.95 17.70 -4.20
N ILE A 135 -28.01 17.22 -3.40
CA ILE A 135 -28.16 15.98 -2.62
C ILE A 135 -29.36 16.11 -1.65
N SER A 136 -29.41 17.21 -0.89
CA SER A 136 -30.49 17.48 0.08
C SER A 136 -31.86 17.58 -0.57
N ALA A 137 -31.95 18.18 -1.76
CA ALA A 137 -33.19 18.26 -2.53
C ALA A 137 -33.68 16.87 -2.99
N ILE A 138 -32.77 16.00 -3.42
CA ILE A 138 -33.09 14.61 -3.79
C ILE A 138 -33.57 13.83 -2.56
N ILE A 139 -32.84 13.91 -1.44
CA ILE A 139 -33.23 13.26 -0.17
C ILE A 139 -34.64 13.69 0.26
N SER A 140 -34.91 15.00 0.22
CA SER A 140 -36.21 15.56 0.62
C SER A 140 -37.38 15.03 -0.23
N LYS A 141 -37.15 14.67 -1.50
CA LYS A 141 -38.17 14.06 -2.37
C LYS A 141 -38.61 12.69 -1.86
N TYR A 142 -37.71 11.92 -1.25
CA TYR A 142 -37.99 10.58 -0.73
C TYR A 142 -38.36 10.56 0.75
N MET A 143 -38.05 11.63 1.50
CA MET A 143 -38.42 11.76 2.91
C MET A 143 -39.86 12.27 3.14
N LYS A 144 -40.52 12.85 2.13
CA LYS A 144 -41.92 13.24 2.23
C LYS A 144 -42.82 12.00 2.19
N ASN A 145 -43.09 11.43 3.38
CA ASN A 145 -44.30 10.69 3.72
C ASN A 145 -45.09 11.53 4.72
#